data_AF-A0A530QI16-F1
#
_entry.id   AF-A0A530QI16-F1
#
_cell.length_a   1.000
_cell.length_b   1.000
_cell.length_c   1.000
_cell.angle_alpha   90.00
_cell.angle_beta   90.00
_cell.angle_gamma   90.00
#
_symmetry.space_group_name_H-M   'P 1'
#
loop_
_entity.id
_entity.type
_entity.pdbx_description
1 polymer ?
#
loop_
_entity_poly.entity_id
_entity_poly.type
_entity_poly.pdbx_seq_one_letter_code
_entity_poly.pdbx_strand_id
1 'polypeptide(L)'
;LRVSHEQNLILPHVARADLKAVYDALVEIGLATANSNLISDIISCPGLDYCALATARSIPVAQEISLRFASLERQREIGELKLKISGCINACGHHHVGHIGILGVEKKGAELYQVTLG
;
A
#
# COMPACT_ATOMS: atom_id res chain seq x y z
N LEU A 1 9.87 -7.28 -16.55
CA LEU A 1 9.20 -6.65 -15.40
C LEU A 1 7.79 -6.24 -15.81
N ARG A 2 6.80 -6.40 -14.94
CA ARG A 2 5.46 -5.80 -15.09
C ARG A 2 5.12 -4.99 -13.84
N VAL A 3 4.53 -3.83 -14.01
CA VAL A 3 3.99 -3.01 -12.91
C VAL A 3 2.50 -3.29 -12.82
N SER A 4 2.00 -3.67 -11.65
CA SER A 4 0.58 -3.93 -11.43
C SER A 4 -0.17 -2.64 -11.09
N HIS A 5 -1.49 -2.67 -11.25
CA HIS A 5 -2.35 -1.58 -10.76
C HIS A 5 -2.39 -1.52 -9.21
N GLU A 6 -1.84 -2.51 -8.52
CA GLU A 6 -1.70 -2.55 -7.06
C GLU A 6 -0.36 -1.95 -6.60
N GLN A 7 0.33 -1.22 -7.48
CA GLN A 7 1.63 -0.61 -7.19
C GLN A 7 2.76 -1.63 -6.89
N ASN A 8 2.57 -2.89 -7.30
CA ASN A 8 3.53 -3.98 -7.12
C ASN A 8 4.32 -4.29 -8.41
N LEU A 9 5.47 -4.95 -8.23
CA LEU A 9 6.35 -5.38 -9.32
C LEU A 9 6.29 -6.90 -9.50
N ILE A 10 6.13 -7.36 -10.75
CA ILE A 10 6.01 -8.77 -11.10
C ILE A 10 7.15 -9.17 -12.07
N LEU A 11 7.76 -10.33 -11.80
CA LEU A 11 8.78 -10.98 -12.63
C LEU A 11 8.18 -12.21 -13.34
N PRO A 12 7.46 -12.05 -14.48
CA PRO A 12 6.61 -13.11 -15.05
C PRO A 12 7.33 -14.22 -15.83
N HIS A 13 8.66 -14.14 -15.99
CA HIS A 13 9.43 -15.05 -16.85
C HIS A 13 10.69 -15.60 -16.14
N VAL A 14 10.60 -15.81 -14.83
CA VAL A 14 11.66 -16.49 -14.06
C VAL A 14 11.53 -17.99 -14.29
N ALA A 15 12.59 -18.63 -14.81
CA ALA A 15 12.61 -20.08 -14.94
C ALA A 15 12.55 -20.72 -13.54
N ARG A 16 11.90 -21.89 -13.41
CA ARG A 16 11.75 -22.56 -12.11
C ARG A 16 13.08 -22.83 -11.41
N ALA A 17 14.12 -23.14 -12.17
CA ALA A 17 15.47 -23.37 -11.66
C ALA A 17 16.11 -22.12 -11.03
N ASP A 18 15.71 -20.93 -11.48
CA ASP A 18 16.31 -19.66 -11.05
C ASP A 18 15.57 -19.01 -9.86
N LEU A 19 14.41 -19.57 -9.46
CA LEU A 19 13.56 -18.98 -8.42
C LEU A 19 14.30 -18.74 -7.10
N LYS A 20 15.14 -19.68 -6.66
CA LYS A 20 15.90 -19.55 -5.41
C LYS A 20 16.91 -18.41 -5.48
N ALA A 21 17.66 -18.33 -6.58
CA ALA A 21 18.66 -17.28 -6.78
C ALA A 21 18.00 -15.89 -6.82
N VAL A 22 16.86 -15.76 -7.52
CA VAL A 22 16.09 -14.51 -7.55
C VAL A 22 15.55 -14.15 -6.16
N TYR A 23 14.98 -15.11 -5.44
CA TYR A 23 14.46 -14.88 -4.08
C TYR A 23 15.55 -14.43 -3.12
N ASP A 24 16.72 -15.09 -3.13
CA ASP A 24 17.83 -14.75 -2.25
C ASP A 24 18.34 -13.32 -2.51
N ALA A 25 18.44 -12.92 -3.77
CA ALA A 25 18.80 -11.55 -4.14
C ALA A 25 17.76 -10.53 -3.64
N LEU A 26 16.46 -10.86 -3.69
CA LEU A 26 15.40 -10.00 -3.14
C LEU A 26 15.46 -9.91 -1.61
N VAL A 27 15.83 -11.00 -0.93
CA VAL A 27 16.02 -11.00 0.54
C VAL A 27 17.15 -10.06 0.92
N GLU A 28 18.29 -10.12 0.22
CA GLU A 28 19.46 -9.27 0.48
C GLU A 28 19.14 -7.78 0.40
N ILE A 29 18.29 -7.38 -0.55
CA ILE A 29 17.89 -5.97 -0.75
C ILE A 29 16.58 -5.58 -0.05
N GLY A 30 15.98 -6.47 0.75
CA GLY A 30 14.77 -6.16 1.53
C GLY A 30 13.47 -6.09 0.73
N LEU A 31 13.38 -6.75 -0.42
CA LEU A 31 12.19 -6.79 -1.30
C LEU A 31 11.45 -8.14 -1.31
N ALA A 32 11.77 -9.03 -0.38
CA ALA A 32 11.19 -10.39 -0.29
C ALA A 32 10.03 -10.52 0.71
N THR A 33 9.41 -9.42 1.14
CA THR A 33 8.30 -9.45 2.09
C THR A 33 7.10 -10.22 1.52
N ALA A 34 6.62 -11.23 2.25
CA ALA A 34 5.55 -12.11 1.81
C ALA A 34 4.14 -11.59 2.18
N ASN A 35 3.83 -10.33 1.82
CA ASN A 35 2.63 -9.63 2.25
C ASN A 35 1.58 -9.39 1.15
N SER A 36 1.75 -9.92 -0.05
CA SER A 36 0.79 -9.69 -1.16
C SER A 36 -0.65 -9.98 -0.74
N ASN A 37 -1.56 -9.04 -1.01
CA ASN A 37 -2.98 -9.02 -0.60
C ASN A 37 -3.25 -8.96 0.92
N LEU A 38 -2.24 -8.74 1.75
CA LEU A 38 -2.40 -8.53 3.20
C LEU A 38 -2.44 -7.04 3.54
N ILE A 39 -2.79 -6.73 4.79
CA ILE A 39 -2.99 -5.35 5.27
C ILE A 39 -1.81 -4.38 5.03
N SER A 40 -0.57 -4.88 4.94
CA SER A 40 0.60 -4.03 4.64
C SER A 40 0.89 -3.85 3.15
N ASP A 41 0.15 -4.54 2.26
CA ASP A 41 0.16 -4.35 0.80
C ASP A 41 -0.79 -3.21 0.42
N ILE A 42 -0.35 -1.99 0.71
CA ILE A 42 -1.17 -0.77 0.67
C ILE A 42 -0.98 -0.05 -0.66
N ILE A 43 -2.10 0.35 -1.28
CA ILE A 43 -2.08 1.35 -2.36
C ILE A 43 -2.16 2.74 -1.73
N SER A 44 -1.18 3.59 -2.02
CA SER A 44 -1.19 5.00 -1.60
C SER A 44 -0.90 5.92 -2.77
N CYS A 45 -1.64 7.01 -2.88
CA CYS A 45 -1.20 8.11 -3.75
C CYS A 45 -0.01 8.86 -3.13
N PRO A 46 0.64 9.78 -3.87
CA PRO A 46 1.73 10.58 -3.31
C PRO A 46 1.31 11.56 -2.21
N GLY A 47 0.03 11.99 -2.19
CA GLY A 47 -0.51 12.90 -1.17
C GLY A 47 0.22 14.26 -1.13
N LEU A 48 0.02 15.01 -0.04
CA LEU A 48 0.62 16.34 0.15
C LEU A 48 2.16 16.36 0.11
N ASP A 49 2.80 15.20 0.25
CA ASP A 49 4.26 15.09 0.18
C ASP A 49 4.80 15.44 -1.22
N TYR A 50 4.03 15.13 -2.29
CA TYR A 50 4.48 15.32 -3.67
C TYR A 50 3.39 15.78 -4.66
N CYS A 51 2.14 15.93 -4.23
CA CYS A 51 1.02 16.32 -5.09
C CYS A 51 0.44 17.67 -4.68
N ALA A 52 0.49 18.66 -5.58
CA ALA A 52 -0.07 20.00 -5.36
C ALA A 52 -1.61 20.03 -5.28
N LEU A 53 -2.29 18.94 -5.65
CA LEU A 53 -3.75 18.81 -5.57
C LEU A 53 -4.23 18.09 -4.30
N ALA A 54 -3.30 17.65 -3.44
CA ALA A 54 -3.65 16.90 -2.25
C ALA A 54 -4.15 17.80 -1.12
N THR A 55 -5.06 17.27 -0.31
CA THR A 55 -5.62 17.95 0.87
C THR A 55 -5.10 17.35 2.18
N ALA A 56 -4.54 16.13 2.15
CA ALA A 56 -3.84 15.50 3.26
C ALA A 56 -2.63 14.67 2.75
N ARG A 57 -1.71 14.34 3.65
CA ARG A 57 -0.61 13.39 3.40
C ARG A 57 -1.16 11.97 3.31
N SER A 58 -0.43 11.09 2.63
CA SER A 58 -0.85 9.68 2.50
C SER A 58 0.29 8.69 2.66
N ILE A 59 1.50 9.03 2.20
CA ILE A 59 2.66 8.16 2.32
C ILE A 59 3.00 7.89 3.81
N PRO A 60 3.11 8.89 4.70
CA PRO A 60 3.40 8.63 6.11
C PRO A 60 2.31 7.79 6.78
N VAL A 61 1.04 8.00 6.43
CA VAL A 61 -0.09 7.21 6.97
C VAL A 61 0.03 5.75 6.53
N ALA A 62 0.32 5.48 5.26
CA ALA A 62 0.54 4.12 4.76
C ALA A 62 1.72 3.45 5.47
N GLN A 63 2.82 4.17 5.66
CA GLN A 63 4.03 3.67 6.34
C GLN A 63 3.75 3.31 7.80
N GLU A 64 3.08 4.20 8.55
CA GLU A 64 2.73 3.93 9.96
C GLU A 64 1.78 2.74 10.11
N ILE A 65 0.82 2.57 9.20
CA ILE A 65 -0.06 1.39 9.18
C ILE A 65 0.76 0.13 8.88
N SER A 66 1.63 0.16 7.87
CA SER A 66 2.50 -0.97 7.53
C SER A 66 3.39 -1.38 8.71
N LEU A 67 3.99 -0.40 9.41
CA LEU A 67 4.78 -0.62 10.63
C LEU A 67 3.93 -1.19 11.77
N ARG A 68 2.72 -0.65 11.97
CA ARG A 68 1.79 -1.13 13.00
C ARG A 68 1.41 -2.59 12.81
N PHE A 69 1.32 -3.05 11.56
CA PHE A 69 0.99 -4.42 11.18
C PHE A 69 2.20 -5.20 10.62
N ALA A 70 3.42 -4.87 11.04
CA ALA A 70 4.64 -5.51 10.53
C ALA A 70 4.74 -7.03 10.86
N SER A 71 4.00 -7.52 11.86
CA SER A 71 3.96 -8.95 12.19
C SER A 71 3.19 -9.73 11.14
N LEU A 72 3.88 -10.60 10.38
CA LEU A 72 3.26 -11.46 9.37
C LEU A 72 2.24 -12.44 9.96
N GLU A 73 2.43 -12.89 11.20
CA GLU A 73 1.44 -13.71 11.92
C GLU A 73 0.14 -12.94 12.10
N ARG A 74 0.21 -11.68 12.54
CA ARG A 74 -0.96 -10.82 12.69
C ARG A 74 -1.64 -10.54 11.36
N GLN A 75 -0.86 -10.30 10.30
CA GLN A 75 -1.42 -10.11 8.95
C GLN A 75 -2.20 -11.34 8.48
N ARG A 76 -1.66 -12.55 8.72
CA ARG A 76 -2.32 -13.82 8.36
C ARG A 76 -3.58 -14.08 9.18
N GLU A 77 -3.60 -13.69 10.46
CA GLU A 77 -4.78 -13.76 11.31
C GLU A 77 -5.91 -12.86 10.80
N ILE A 78 -5.58 -11.66 10.30
CA ILE A 78 -6.53 -10.74 9.67
C ILE A 78 -7.05 -11.33 8.34
N GLY A 79 -6.17 -11.98 7.58
CA GLY A 79 -6.46 -12.52 6.26
C GLY A 79 -6.30 -11.48 5.14
N GLU A 80 -6.88 -11.78 3.98
CA GLU A 80 -6.84 -10.89 2.82
C GLU A 80 -7.52 -9.55 3.12
N LEU A 81 -6.78 -8.45 2.98
CA LEU A 81 -7.29 -7.13 3.28
C LEU A 81 -6.64 -6.06 2.39
N LYS A 82 -7.45 -5.42 1.54
CA LYS A 82 -6.98 -4.35 0.65
C LYS A 82 -7.23 -2.99 1.30
N LEU A 83 -6.16 -2.34 1.74
CA LEU A 83 -6.20 -0.99 2.27
C LEU A 83 -5.72 0.01 1.21
N LYS A 84 -6.53 1.05 0.99
CA LYS A 84 -6.31 2.01 -0.10
C LYS A 84 -6.44 3.46 0.40
N ILE A 85 -5.42 4.27 0.13
CA ILE A 85 -5.31 5.63 0.66
C ILE A 85 -5.24 6.66 -0.48
N SER A 86 -6.03 7.71 -0.40
CA SER A 86 -5.93 8.88 -1.26
C SER A 86 -5.87 10.16 -0.42
N GLY A 87 -4.91 11.03 -0.70
CA GLY A 87 -4.76 12.32 -0.02
C GLY A 87 -5.78 13.38 -0.45
N CYS A 88 -6.64 13.11 -1.45
CA CYS A 88 -7.76 13.98 -1.84
C CYS A 88 -8.83 13.21 -2.65
N ILE A 89 -9.91 13.92 -3.01
CA ILE A 89 -11.10 13.38 -3.69
C ILE A 89 -10.83 12.82 -5.09
N ASN A 90 -9.72 13.18 -5.74
CA ASN A 90 -9.33 12.65 -7.06
C ASN A 90 -9.08 11.13 -7.06
N ALA A 91 -8.98 10.53 -5.86
CA ALA A 91 -9.02 9.09 -5.67
C ALA A 91 -7.94 8.31 -6.44
N CYS A 92 -6.74 8.87 -6.65
CA CYS A 92 -5.66 8.17 -7.37
C CYS A 92 -5.22 6.85 -6.71
N GLY A 93 -5.42 6.70 -5.40
CA GLY A 93 -5.21 5.43 -4.68
C GLY A 93 -6.42 4.50 -4.69
N HIS A 94 -7.50 4.87 -5.38
CA HIS A 94 -8.76 4.12 -5.49
C HIS A 94 -9.36 3.74 -4.11
N HIS A 95 -9.35 4.69 -3.16
CA HIS A 95 -9.81 4.47 -1.78
C HIS A 95 -11.26 3.96 -1.66
N HIS A 96 -12.10 4.17 -2.66
CA HIS A 96 -13.50 3.73 -2.68
C HIS A 96 -13.69 2.24 -3.04
N VAL A 97 -12.65 1.55 -3.51
CA VAL A 97 -12.68 0.12 -3.91
C VAL A 97 -11.63 -0.71 -3.17
N GLY A 98 -11.45 -0.43 -1.88
CA GLY A 98 -10.70 -1.28 -0.95
C GLY A 98 -11.58 -1.62 0.24
N HIS A 99 -11.30 -2.75 0.90
CA HIS A 99 -12.01 -3.16 2.13
C HIS A 99 -11.95 -2.06 3.19
N ILE A 100 -10.82 -1.34 3.24
CA ILE A 100 -10.67 -0.11 4.01
C ILE A 100 -10.17 1.00 3.08
N GLY A 101 -10.98 2.03 2.92
CA GLY A 101 -10.68 3.25 2.20
C GLY A 101 -10.32 4.39 3.14
N ILE A 102 -9.21 5.08 2.87
CA ILE A 102 -8.82 6.31 3.60
C ILE A 102 -8.77 7.47 2.62
N LEU A 103 -9.61 8.47 2.86
CA LEU A 103 -9.65 9.73 2.11
C LEU A 103 -9.18 10.88 2.99
N GLY A 104 -8.08 11.51 2.57
CA GLY A 104 -7.59 12.77 3.13
C GLY A 104 -8.52 13.93 2.76
N VAL A 105 -8.94 14.69 3.77
CA VAL A 105 -9.69 15.94 3.63
C VAL A 105 -9.05 17.02 4.49
N GLU A 106 -9.27 18.29 4.16
CA GLU A 106 -8.81 19.43 4.95
C GLU A 106 -10.00 20.11 5.61
N LYS A 107 -9.86 20.46 6.90
CA LYS A 107 -10.84 21.28 7.60
C LYS A 107 -10.17 22.20 8.61
N LYS A 108 -10.29 23.51 8.40
CA LYS A 108 -9.77 24.58 9.29
C LYS A 108 -8.25 24.51 9.51
N GLY A 109 -7.49 24.22 8.46
CA GLY A 109 -6.03 24.09 8.48
C GLY A 109 -5.53 22.76 9.05
N ALA A 110 -6.41 21.80 9.33
CA ALA A 110 -6.06 20.48 9.85
C ALA A 110 -6.32 19.38 8.82
N GLU A 111 -5.36 18.47 8.68
CA GLU A 111 -5.52 17.23 7.92
C GLU A 111 -6.44 16.28 8.69
N LEU A 112 -7.55 15.90 8.07
CA LEU A 112 -8.48 14.90 8.59
C LEU A 112 -8.58 13.74 7.61
N TYR A 113 -9.02 12.58 8.10
CA TYR A 113 -9.13 11.38 7.31
C TYR A 113 -10.53 10.79 7.47
N GLN A 114 -11.26 10.70 6.37
CA GLN A 114 -12.49 9.92 6.29
C GLN A 114 -12.11 8.47 6.06
N VAL A 115 -12.68 7.57 6.87
CA VAL A 115 -12.51 6.13 6.74
C VAL A 115 -13.82 5.52 6.22
N THR A 116 -13.73 4.75 5.15
CA THR A 116 -14.84 3.99 4.58
C THR A 116 -14.53 2.50 4.69
N LEU A 117 -15.56 1.70 5.00
CA LEU A 117 -15.48 0.25 5.10
C LEU A 117 -16.40 -0.36 4.03
N GLY A 118 -15.91 -1.34 3.26
CA GLY A 118 -16.65 -2.00 2.18
C GLY A 118 -15.85 -3.05 1.43
#